data_AF-A0A3S0G7U4-F1
#
_entry.id   AF-A0A3S0G7U4-F1
#
_cell.length_a   1.000
_cell.length_b   1.000
_cell.length_c   1.000
_cell.angle_alpha   90.00
_cell.angle_beta   90.00
_cell.angle_gamma   90.00
#
_symmetry.space_group_name_H-M   'P 1'
#
loop_
_entity.id
_entity.type
_entity.pdbx_description
1 polymer ?
#
loop_
_entity_poly.entity_id
_entity_poly.type
_entity_poly.pdbx_seq_one_letter_code
_entity_poly.pdbx_strand_id
1 'polypeptide(L)'
;MVGIIAALWEHLDVTLQNAVAEIMSLKPIDVRLLTENLTVPTKLDILAAHARQALPKDQITTFNKAISAVQMAYGQRNAHVHAKWHHNGSDPNKPWRFAVRTKGGKISITQTPTELSELEAAATQIWDAREELIQILKSYGMFKDS
;
A
#
# COMPACT_ATOMS: atom_id res chain seq x y z
N MET A 1 -11.99 -12.42 -3.17
CA MET A 1 -10.77 -11.70 -3.58
C MET A 1 -10.64 -10.28 -3.03
N VAL A 2 -11.65 -9.39 -3.12
CA VAL A 2 -11.52 -8.03 -2.55
C VAL A 2 -11.17 -8.05 -1.05
N GLY A 3 -11.76 -8.97 -0.27
CA GLY A 3 -11.38 -9.18 1.13
C GLY A 3 -9.93 -9.62 1.35
N ILE A 4 -9.35 -10.38 0.41
CA ILE A 4 -7.94 -10.79 0.46
C ILE A 4 -7.05 -9.57 0.20
N ILE A 5 -7.36 -8.76 -0.82
CA ILE A 5 -6.67 -7.48 -1.09
C ILE A 5 -6.69 -6.59 0.16
N ALA A 6 -7.83 -6.49 0.85
CA ALA A 6 -7.96 -5.71 2.07
C ALA A 6 -7.08 -6.26 3.21
N ALA A 7 -7.06 -7.59 3.42
CA ALA A 7 -6.24 -8.21 4.45
C ALA A 7 -4.73 -8.06 4.17
N LEU A 8 -4.29 -8.30 2.93
CA LEU A 8 -2.89 -8.13 2.52
C LEU A 8 -2.44 -6.69 2.68
N TRP A 9 -3.31 -5.74 2.32
CA TRP A 9 -3.06 -4.32 2.52
C TRP A 9 -2.88 -3.97 4.00
N GLU A 10 -3.76 -4.47 4.88
CA GLU A 10 -3.66 -4.24 6.32
C GLU A 10 -2.32 -4.73 6.88
N HIS A 11 -1.87 -5.91 6.46
CA HIS A 11 -0.57 -6.43 6.85
C HIS A 11 0.59 -5.53 6.41
N LEU A 12 0.54 -4.99 5.19
CA LEU A 12 1.54 -4.04 4.69
C LEU A 12 1.47 -2.70 5.44
N ASP A 13 0.29 -2.18 5.77
CA ASP A 13 0.17 -0.94 6.55
C ASP A 13 0.71 -1.10 7.97
N VAL A 14 0.47 -2.25 8.62
CA VAL A 14 1.08 -2.57 9.91
C VAL A 14 2.61 -2.63 9.81
N THR A 15 3.17 -3.22 8.74
CA THR A 15 4.61 -3.19 8.49
C THR A 15 5.14 -1.76 8.38
N LEU A 16 4.45 -0.87 7.67
CA LEU A 16 4.83 0.55 7.58
C LEU A 16 4.78 1.26 8.93
N GLN A 17 3.74 1.02 9.72
CA GLN A 17 3.59 1.58 11.06
C GLN A 17 4.76 1.16 11.97
N ASN A 18 5.12 -0.13 11.95
CA ASN A 18 6.24 -0.65 12.71
C ASN A 18 7.59 -0.05 12.25
N ALA A 19 7.81 0.09 10.95
CA ALA A 19 9.04 0.68 10.41
C ALA A 19 9.19 2.17 10.83
N VAL A 20 8.08 2.93 10.81
CA VAL A 20 8.07 4.31 11.31
C VAL A 20 8.29 4.35 12.83
N ALA A 21 7.74 3.39 13.57
CA ALA A 21 7.96 3.26 15.02
C ALA A 21 9.43 3.14 15.39
N GLU A 22 10.15 2.27 14.67
CA GLU A 22 11.57 2.04 14.90
C GLU A 22 12.38 3.33 14.66
N ILE A 23 12.08 4.08 13.60
CA ILE A 23 12.74 5.38 13.32
C ILE A 23 12.51 6.37 14.46
N MET A 24 11.28 6.45 14.98
CA MET A 24 10.94 7.38 16.07
C MET A 24 11.47 6.92 17.44
N SER A 25 12.09 5.73 17.54
CA SER A 25 12.57 5.14 18.80
C SER A 25 11.48 5.03 19.87
N LEU A 26 10.23 4.83 19.45
CA LEU A 26 9.07 4.74 20.32
C LEU A 26 8.69 3.26 20.56
N LYS A 27 8.03 2.97 21.69
CA LYS A 27 7.50 1.61 21.93
C LYS A 27 6.40 1.31 20.90
N PRO A 28 6.39 0.13 20.24
CA PRO A 28 5.45 -0.18 19.15
C PRO A 28 3.97 0.07 19.49
N ILE A 29 3.55 -0.15 20.74
CA ILE A 29 2.17 0.04 21.17
C ILE A 29 1.76 1.52 21.26
N ASP A 30 2.68 2.40 21.67
CA ASP A 30 2.44 3.85 21.74
C ASP A 30 2.46 4.46 20.32
N VAL A 31 3.15 3.79 19.38
CA VAL A 31 3.25 4.25 17.99
C VAL A 31 2.03 3.92 17.16
N ARG A 32 1.36 2.78 17.38
CA ARG A 32 0.13 2.48 16.64
C ARG A 32 -0.88 3.63 16.81
N LEU A 33 -1.07 4.07 18.05
CA LEU A 33 -1.92 5.23 18.40
C LEU A 33 -1.48 6.55 17.72
N LEU A 34 -0.17 6.77 17.54
CA LEU A 34 0.36 8.00 16.94
C LEU A 34 0.41 7.95 15.40
N THR A 35 0.61 6.76 14.82
CA THR A 35 0.82 6.56 13.37
C THR A 35 -0.41 6.08 12.63
N GLU A 36 -1.45 5.60 13.33
CA GLU A 36 -2.78 5.32 12.75
C GLU A 36 -3.36 6.56 12.04
N ASN A 37 -3.04 7.76 12.55
CA ASN A 37 -3.49 9.03 11.96
C ASN A 37 -2.62 9.49 10.77
N LEU A 38 -1.46 8.87 10.54
CA LEU A 38 -0.60 9.23 9.41
C LEU A 38 -1.13 8.60 8.13
N THR A 39 -1.21 9.40 7.07
CA THR A 39 -1.52 8.87 5.75
C THR A 39 -0.37 8.01 5.23
N VAL A 40 -0.67 7.04 4.37
CA VAL A 40 0.34 6.18 3.74
C VAL A 40 1.44 7.00 3.04
N PRO A 41 1.13 8.03 2.22
CA PRO A 41 2.17 8.91 1.68
C PRO A 41 3.09 9.49 2.75
N THR A 42 2.54 9.97 3.86
CA THR A 42 3.33 10.53 4.97
C THR A 42 4.26 9.49 5.60
N LYS A 43 3.79 8.26 5.83
CA LYS A 43 4.64 7.17 6.35
C LYS A 43 5.82 6.89 5.40
N LEU A 44 5.56 6.84 4.10
CA LEU A 44 6.59 6.63 3.08
C LEU A 44 7.58 7.79 3.00
N ASP A 45 7.13 9.03 3.15
CA ASP A 45 7.99 10.21 3.17
C ASP A 45 8.95 10.18 4.38
N ILE A 46 8.46 9.79 5.56
CA ILE A 46 9.29 9.62 6.76
C ILE A 46 10.38 8.56 6.51
N LEU A 47 9.98 7.40 5.98
CA LEU A 47 10.89 6.30 5.66
C LEU A 47 11.96 6.74 4.64
N ALA A 48 11.56 7.42 3.57
CA ALA A 48 12.47 7.93 2.54
C ALA A 48 13.42 9.01 3.08
N ALA A 49 12.93 9.91 3.94
CA ALA A 49 13.76 10.93 4.57
C ALA A 49 14.83 10.30 5.47
N HIS A 50 14.45 9.32 6.29
CA HIS A 50 15.40 8.58 7.13
C HIS A 50 16.42 7.81 6.30
N ALA A 51 15.96 7.08 5.27
CA ALA A 51 16.85 6.33 4.37
C ALA A 51 17.89 7.22 3.69
N ARG A 52 17.55 8.45 3.30
CA ARG A 52 18.51 9.41 2.72
C ARG A 52 19.61 9.85 3.69
N GLN A 53 19.34 9.82 4.99
CA GLN A 53 20.32 10.16 6.02
C GLN A 53 21.17 8.95 6.43
N ALA A 54 20.56 7.77 6.46
CA ALA A 54 21.18 6.55 6.97
C ALA A 54 21.93 5.73 5.90
N LEU A 55 21.53 5.82 4.62
CA LEU A 55 22.02 4.93 3.57
C LEU A 55 23.01 5.57 2.61
N PRO A 56 23.98 4.80 2.09
CA PRO A 56 24.78 5.16 0.93
C PRO A 56 23.92 5.45 -0.32
N LYS A 57 24.43 6.31 -1.21
CA LYS A 57 23.70 6.78 -2.41
C LYS A 57 23.29 5.66 -3.38
N ASP A 58 24.12 4.63 -3.51
CA ASP A 58 23.87 3.44 -4.31
C ASP A 58 22.70 2.61 -3.76
N GLN A 59 22.49 2.61 -2.45
CA GLN A 59 21.43 1.87 -1.76
C GLN A 59 20.09 2.64 -1.75
N ILE A 60 20.13 3.97 -1.73
CA ILE A 60 18.93 4.84 -1.81
C ILE A 60 18.11 4.53 -3.07
N THR A 61 18.75 4.21 -4.19
CA THR A 61 18.04 3.90 -5.44
C THR A 61 17.19 2.64 -5.28
N THR A 62 17.74 1.60 -4.66
CA THR A 62 17.01 0.35 -4.39
C THR A 62 15.89 0.59 -3.38
N PHE A 63 16.13 1.38 -2.33
CA PHE A 63 15.11 1.76 -1.37
C PHE A 63 13.93 2.50 -2.02
N ASN A 64 14.21 3.47 -2.89
CA ASN A 64 13.17 4.22 -3.60
C ASN A 64 12.33 3.33 -4.52
N LYS A 65 12.89 2.25 -5.08
CA LYS A 65 12.12 1.26 -5.85
C LYS A 65 11.10 0.55 -4.97
N ALA A 66 11.50 0.07 -3.78
CA ALA A 66 10.60 -0.55 -2.83
C ALA A 66 9.49 0.42 -2.38
N ILE A 67 9.83 1.67 -2.07
CA ILE A 67 8.83 2.71 -1.74
C ILE A 67 7.84 2.93 -2.91
N SER A 68 8.34 2.96 -4.15
CA SER A 68 7.49 3.10 -5.34
C SER A 68 6.55 1.89 -5.51
N ALA A 69 7.01 0.67 -5.22
CA ALA A 69 6.17 -0.52 -5.23
C ALA A 69 5.02 -0.41 -4.23
N VAL A 70 5.29 0.09 -3.02
CA VAL A 70 4.26 0.34 -2.01
C VAL A 70 3.26 1.42 -2.45
N GLN A 71 3.71 2.49 -3.11
CA GLN A 71 2.81 3.51 -3.66
C GLN A 71 1.89 2.94 -4.75
N MET A 72 2.41 2.06 -5.62
CA MET A 72 1.59 1.37 -6.62
C MET A 72 0.56 0.44 -5.96
N ALA A 73 0.99 -0.34 -4.95
CA ALA A 73 0.11 -1.21 -4.16
C ALA A 73 -1.01 -0.41 -3.46
N TYR A 74 -0.70 0.77 -2.92
CA TYR A 74 -1.71 1.68 -2.36
C TYR A 74 -2.73 2.13 -3.41
N GLY A 75 -2.26 2.42 -4.63
CA GLY A 75 -3.12 2.69 -5.79
C GLY A 75 -4.08 1.54 -6.08
N GLN A 76 -3.59 0.29 -6.09
CA GLN A 76 -4.42 -0.89 -6.31
C GLN A 76 -5.45 -1.08 -5.21
N ARG A 77 -5.05 -0.96 -3.94
CA ARG A 77 -5.98 -1.03 -2.82
C ARG A 77 -7.10 -0.01 -2.98
N ASN A 78 -6.77 1.24 -3.30
CA ASN A 78 -7.78 2.27 -3.48
C ASN A 78 -8.68 1.98 -4.69
N ALA A 79 -8.13 1.43 -5.77
CA ALA A 79 -8.89 1.06 -6.94
C ALA A 79 -9.86 -0.11 -6.69
N HIS A 80 -9.56 -1.04 -5.79
CA HIS A 80 -10.37 -2.25 -5.59
C HIS A 80 -11.19 -2.28 -4.29
N VAL A 81 -10.62 -1.80 -3.17
CA VAL A 81 -11.29 -1.82 -1.85
C VAL A 81 -12.29 -0.68 -1.69
N HIS A 82 -11.97 0.51 -2.22
CA HIS A 82 -12.86 1.68 -2.15
C HIS A 82 -13.78 1.83 -3.37
N ALA A 83 -13.70 0.88 -4.30
CA ALA A 83 -14.60 0.81 -5.42
C ALA A 83 -16.03 0.50 -4.99
N LYS A 84 -17.01 1.08 -5.70
CA LYS A 84 -18.39 0.60 -5.61
C LYS A 84 -18.56 -0.57 -6.56
N TRP A 85 -18.99 -1.70 -6.02
CA TRP A 85 -19.16 -2.95 -6.75
C TRP A 85 -20.64 -3.17 -7.08
N HIS A 86 -20.93 -3.47 -8.34
CA HIS A 86 -22.28 -3.76 -8.81
C HIS A 86 -22.28 -5.04 -9.65
N HIS A 87 -23.37 -5.81 -9.55
CA HIS A 87 -23.67 -6.86 -10.51
C HIS A 87 -24.61 -6.25 -11.55
N ASN A 88 -24.11 -6.04 -12.77
CA ASN A 88 -24.98 -5.77 -13.91
C ASN A 88 -25.46 -7.14 -14.38
N GLY A 89 -26.75 -7.44 -14.22
CA GLY A 89 -27.36 -8.79 -14.18
C GLY A 89 -27.23 -9.69 -15.41
N SER A 90 -26.22 -9.51 -16.26
CA SER A 90 -25.93 -10.31 -17.45
C SER A 90 -24.85 -11.37 -17.25
N ASP A 91 -23.91 -11.21 -16.30
CA ASP A 91 -22.91 -12.24 -15.96
C ASP A 91 -22.54 -12.16 -14.46
N PRO A 92 -22.95 -13.14 -13.63
CA PRO A 92 -22.62 -13.17 -12.20
C PRO A 92 -21.12 -13.35 -11.92
N ASN A 93 -20.32 -13.76 -12.91
CA ASN A 93 -18.88 -13.95 -12.76
C ASN A 93 -18.05 -12.72 -13.14
N LYS A 94 -18.69 -11.63 -13.61
CA LYS A 94 -18.00 -10.39 -14.02
C LYS A 94 -18.58 -9.19 -13.28
N PRO A 95 -18.18 -8.96 -12.01
CA PRO A 95 -18.63 -7.80 -11.27
C PRO A 95 -18.09 -6.51 -11.92
N TRP A 96 -18.90 -5.47 -11.86
CA TRP A 96 -18.54 -4.15 -12.37
C TRP A 96 -18.06 -3.27 -11.24
N ARG A 97 -16.92 -2.63 -11.46
CA ARG A 97 -16.36 -1.62 -10.57
C ARG A 97 -16.74 -0.24 -11.07
N PHE A 98 -17.22 0.61 -10.16
CA PHE A 98 -17.43 2.02 -10.38
C PHE A 98 -16.36 2.84 -9.68
N ALA A 99 -15.74 3.75 -10.43
CA ALA A 99 -14.85 4.77 -9.90
C ALA A 99 -15.44 6.15 -10.20
N VAL A 100 -15.68 6.93 -9.15
CA VAL A 100 -16.10 8.34 -9.28
C VAL A 100 -14.87 9.20 -9.09
N ARG A 101 -14.56 10.06 -10.06
CA ARG A 101 -13.46 11.03 -9.97
C ARG A 101 -14.00 12.43 -10.15
N THR A 102 -13.51 13.36 -9.34
CA THR A 102 -13.82 14.78 -9.49
C THR A 102 -12.54 15.51 -9.87
N LYS A 103 -12.48 16.12 -11.07
CA LYS A 103 -11.31 16.88 -11.53
C LYS A 103 -11.78 18.19 -12.16
N GLY A 104 -11.27 19.33 -11.65
CA GLY A 104 -11.60 20.66 -12.17
C GLY A 104 -13.09 20.99 -12.15
N GLY A 105 -13.81 20.58 -11.09
CA GLY A 105 -15.26 20.78 -10.96
C GLY A 105 -16.14 19.84 -11.78
N LYS A 106 -15.56 18.89 -12.53
CA LYS A 106 -16.31 17.87 -13.29
C LYS A 106 -16.25 16.52 -12.58
N ILE A 107 -17.40 15.84 -12.51
CA ILE A 107 -17.51 14.47 -12.02
C ILE A 107 -17.48 13.53 -13.22
N SER A 108 -16.54 12.58 -13.23
CA SER A 108 -16.53 11.47 -14.17
C SER A 108 -16.80 10.16 -13.43
N ILE A 109 -17.63 9.31 -14.04
CA ILE A 109 -17.93 7.97 -13.54
C ILE A 109 -17.39 6.98 -14.56
N THR A 110 -16.47 6.14 -14.13
CA THR A 110 -15.96 5.04 -14.95
C THR A 110 -16.55 3.75 -14.44
N GLN A 111 -17.11 2.96 -15.36
CA GLN A 111 -17.61 1.62 -15.08
C GLN A 111 -16.68 0.64 -15.80
N THR A 112 -16.09 -0.28 -15.06
CA THR A 112 -15.12 -1.23 -15.60
C THR A 112 -15.55 -2.63 -15.19
N PRO A 113 -15.82 -3.55 -16.16
CA PRO A 113 -15.95 -4.95 -15.83
C PRO A 113 -14.59 -5.44 -15.31
N THR A 114 -14.59 -6.11 -14.16
CA THR A 114 -13.36 -6.59 -13.53
C THR A 114 -13.34 -8.11 -13.52
N GLU A 115 -12.27 -8.66 -14.05
CA GLU A 115 -12.03 -10.10 -14.06
C GLU A 115 -11.34 -10.56 -12.78
N LEU A 116 -11.49 -11.83 -12.43
CA LEU A 116 -10.85 -12.41 -11.25
C LEU A 116 -9.32 -12.27 -11.30
N SER A 117 -8.72 -12.44 -12.49
CA SER A 117 -7.29 -12.29 -12.76
C SER A 117 -6.75 -10.90 -12.42
N GLU A 118 -7.55 -9.83 -12.62
CA GLU A 118 -7.18 -8.47 -12.24
C GLU A 118 -7.07 -8.35 -10.71
N LEU A 119 -7.99 -8.98 -9.98
CA LEU A 119 -7.98 -8.99 -8.51
C LEU A 119 -6.82 -9.83 -7.95
N GLU A 120 -6.50 -10.94 -8.60
CA GLU A 120 -5.35 -11.78 -8.27
C GLU A 120 -4.05 -11.01 -8.49
N ALA A 121 -3.89 -10.34 -9.65
CA ALA A 121 -2.73 -9.52 -9.93
C ALA A 121 -2.55 -8.38 -8.92
N ALA A 122 -3.64 -7.72 -8.53
CA ALA A 122 -3.61 -6.68 -7.49
C ALA A 122 -3.20 -7.25 -6.12
N ALA A 123 -3.70 -8.43 -5.74
CA ALA A 123 -3.33 -9.10 -4.49
C ALA A 123 -1.84 -9.47 -4.48
N THR A 124 -1.34 -10.06 -5.56
CA THR A 124 0.08 -10.40 -5.73
C THR A 124 0.95 -9.16 -5.66
N GLN A 125 0.57 -8.07 -6.34
CA GLN A 125 1.34 -6.81 -6.29
C GLN A 125 1.46 -6.22 -4.88
N ILE A 126 0.40 -6.32 -4.06
CA ILE A 126 0.45 -5.86 -2.67
C ILE A 126 1.35 -6.77 -1.82
N TRP A 127 1.25 -8.08 -2.02
CA TRP A 127 2.09 -9.04 -1.31
C TRP A 127 3.58 -8.84 -1.64
N ASP A 128 3.92 -8.75 -2.92
CA ASP A 128 5.30 -8.59 -3.38
C ASP A 128 5.88 -7.26 -2.89
N ALA A 129 5.11 -6.16 -2.93
CA ALA A 129 5.54 -4.88 -2.39
C ALA A 129 5.84 -4.94 -0.89
N ARG A 130 5.09 -5.77 -0.13
CA ARG A 130 5.36 -6.01 1.29
C ARG A 130 6.66 -6.78 1.49
N GLU A 131 6.85 -7.87 0.76
CA GLU A 131 8.06 -8.69 0.89
C GLU A 131 9.31 -7.90 0.50
N GLU A 132 9.26 -7.13 -0.59
CA GLU A 132 10.33 -6.21 -0.99
C GLU A 132 10.63 -5.17 0.08
N LEU A 133 9.59 -4.56 0.67
CA LEU A 133 9.74 -3.59 1.74
C LEU A 133 10.39 -4.22 2.98
N ILE A 134 9.95 -5.41 3.39
CA ILE A 134 10.53 -6.10 4.55
C ILE A 134 11.99 -6.44 4.31
N GLN A 135 12.31 -7.00 3.13
CA GLN A 135 13.68 -7.34 2.77
C GLN A 135 14.59 -6.12 2.82
N ILE A 136 14.14 -5.00 2.25
CA ILE A 136 14.96 -3.79 2.22
C ILE A 136 15.15 -3.19 3.62
N LEU A 137 14.09 -3.11 4.42
CA LEU A 137 14.18 -2.60 5.79
C LEU A 137 15.09 -3.48 6.67
N LYS A 138 14.99 -4.81 6.53
CA LYS A 138 15.88 -5.76 7.23
C LYS A 138 17.34 -5.59 6.82
N SER A 139 17.60 -5.49 5.51
CA SER A 139 18.97 -5.32 4.98
C SER A 139 19.68 -4.08 5.54
N TYR A 140 18.90 -3.07 5.94
CA TYR A 140 19.39 -1.81 6.48
C TYR A 140 19.26 -1.70 8.00
N GLY A 141 18.85 -2.77 8.68
CA GLY A 141 18.70 -2.79 10.14
C GLY A 141 17.58 -1.87 10.66
N MET A 142 16.65 -1.47 9.79
CA MET A 142 15.49 -0.61 10.09
C MET A 142 14.22 -1.43 10.41
N PHE A 143 14.38 -2.75 10.54
CA PHE A 143 13.33 -3.66 10.94
C PHE A 143 13.96 -4.86 11.61
N LYS A 144 13.70 -5.05 12.91
CA LYS A 144 14.18 -6.21 13.66
C LYS A 144 13.07 -7.26 13.74
N ASP A 145 13.41 -8.52 13.53
CA ASP A 145 12.47 -9.62 13.78
C ASP A 145 12.09 -9.60 15.27
N SER A 146 10.85 -9.20 15.54
CA SER A 146 10.19 -9.35 16.83
C SER A 146 9.74 -10.80 17.03
#